data_AF-A0A2V5TIZ9-F1
#
_entry.id   AF-A0A2V5TIZ9-F1
#
_cell.length_a   1.000
_cell.length_b   1.000
_cell.length_c   1.000
_cell.angle_alpha   90.00
_cell.angle_beta   90.00
_cell.angle_gamma   90.00
#
_symmetry.space_group_name_H-M   'P 1'
#
loop_
_entity.id
_entity.type
_entity.pdbx_description
1 polymer ?
#
loop_
_entity_poly.entity_id
_entity_poly.type
_entity_poly.pdbx_seq_one_letter_code
_entity_poly.pdbx_strand_id
1 'polypeptide(L)'
;MKTRWSTLVRLLSLLCLAVWAAVPRASAQTSAGLDLQLYPGLTITGAVGTVYSIEFVTDVSRTNAWRCLEFVRLPATNYLWFDRSAPVTGRRFYRAVADVRTNMIFIPPGSFKMGSPTNEVDRLDDEGPQTVVTLTKGFYMAKYKVTQTDYQWVTGSTPSVFTGDFSRPVETVSWEDATNYCALLTQRERAARLIRTNSVYRLPT
;
A
#
# COMPACT_ATOMS: atom_id res chain seq x y z
N MET A 1 78.53 10.27 -2.66
CA MET A 1 77.26 9.83 -3.30
C MET A 1 76.10 10.23 -2.38
N LYS A 2 75.25 11.16 -2.81
CA LYS A 2 74.15 11.73 -2.00
C LYS A 2 72.92 10.82 -2.06
N THR A 3 72.36 10.54 -0.88
CA THR A 3 71.27 9.60 -0.59
C THR A 3 69.94 10.00 -1.24
N ARG A 4 69.45 9.14 -2.14
CA ARG A 4 68.23 9.31 -2.97
C ARG A 4 66.97 8.72 -2.32
N TRP A 5 66.86 8.74 -0.99
CA TRP A 5 65.78 8.08 -0.23
C TRP A 5 64.84 9.02 0.55
N SER A 6 65.03 10.35 0.49
CA SER A 6 64.23 11.30 1.28
C SER A 6 62.94 11.79 0.60
N THR A 7 62.80 11.64 -0.72
CA THR A 7 61.63 12.14 -1.46
C THR A 7 60.45 11.16 -1.48
N LEU A 8 60.71 9.85 -1.48
CA LEU A 8 59.66 8.81 -1.50
C LEU A 8 58.92 8.70 -0.17
N VAL A 9 59.64 8.85 0.96
CA VAL A 9 59.04 8.84 2.31
C VAL A 9 58.16 10.07 2.54
N ARG A 10 58.55 11.24 2.01
CA ARG A 10 57.74 12.48 2.08
C ARG A 10 56.46 12.40 1.26
N LEU A 11 56.48 11.72 0.11
CA LEU A 11 55.29 11.50 -0.73
C LEU A 11 54.30 10.51 -0.10
N LEU A 12 54.78 9.45 0.54
CA LEU A 12 53.93 8.50 1.28
C LEU A 12 53.28 9.09 2.53
N SER A 13 53.97 10.00 3.24
CA SER A 13 53.39 10.72 4.38
C SER A 13 52.33 11.75 3.97
N LEU A 14 52.47 12.40 2.81
CA LEU A 14 51.45 13.33 2.28
C LEU A 14 50.21 12.60 1.77
N LEU A 15 50.36 11.40 1.20
CA LEU A 15 49.22 10.55 0.81
C LEU A 15 48.46 10.00 2.01
N CYS A 16 49.14 9.66 3.12
CA CYS A 16 48.46 9.21 4.34
C CYS A 16 47.64 10.33 5.02
N LEU A 17 48.07 11.59 4.90
CA LEU A 17 47.34 12.74 5.43
C LEU A 17 46.12 13.14 4.57
N ALA A 18 46.17 12.91 3.25
CA ALA A 18 45.03 13.21 2.36
C ALA A 18 43.89 12.18 2.48
N VAL A 19 44.19 10.94 2.85
CA VAL A 19 43.18 9.87 3.01
C VAL A 19 42.41 9.98 4.33
N TRP A 20 42.92 10.73 5.32
CA TRP A 20 42.23 10.96 6.60
C TRP A 20 41.18 12.08 6.58
N ALA A 21 41.04 12.83 5.48
CA ALA A 21 40.07 13.93 5.38
C ALA A 21 38.68 13.50 4.88
N ALA A 22 38.45 12.22 4.58
CA ALA A 22 37.14 11.69 4.21
C ALA A 22 36.44 11.03 5.41
N VAL A 23 36.30 11.78 6.51
CA VAL A 23 35.38 11.40 7.57
C VAL A 23 33.96 11.45 6.98
N PRO A 24 33.16 10.36 7.00
CA PRO A 24 31.77 10.47 6.62
C PRO A 24 31.14 11.54 7.50
N ARG A 25 30.52 12.56 6.90
CA ARG A 25 29.80 13.59 7.63
C ARG A 25 28.79 12.88 8.52
N ALA A 26 29.11 12.74 9.80
CA ALA A 26 28.14 12.33 10.79
C ALA A 26 27.07 13.41 10.78
N SER A 27 25.94 13.12 10.14
CA SER A 27 24.76 13.96 10.25
C SER A 27 24.44 14.03 11.74
N ALA A 28 24.66 15.19 12.35
CA ALA A 28 24.24 15.41 13.72
C ALA A 28 22.74 15.09 13.81
N GLN A 29 22.38 14.27 14.78
CA GLN A 29 20.98 13.97 15.07
C GLN A 29 20.28 15.31 15.32
N THR A 30 19.22 15.59 14.57
CA THR A 30 18.42 16.80 14.74
C THR A 30 17.99 16.90 16.20
N SER A 31 18.19 18.06 16.82
CA SER A 31 17.74 18.33 18.19
C SER A 31 16.25 18.01 18.33
N ALA A 32 15.87 17.38 19.44
CA ALA A 32 14.47 17.08 19.70
C ALA A 32 13.66 18.38 19.75
N GLY A 33 12.69 18.53 18.85
CA GLY A 33 11.71 19.62 18.85
C GLY A 33 10.43 19.19 19.54
N LEU A 34 9.79 20.11 20.25
CA LEU A 34 8.45 19.94 20.84
C LEU A 34 7.52 20.99 20.21
N ASP A 35 6.40 20.55 19.66
CA ASP A 35 5.34 21.42 19.15
C ASP A 35 3.98 20.93 19.66
N LEU A 36 3.04 21.85 19.85
CA LEU A 36 1.68 21.57 20.31
C LEU A 36 0.68 21.85 19.20
N GLN A 37 -0.04 20.81 18.77
CA GLN A 37 -1.08 20.93 17.75
C GLN A 37 -2.37 20.23 18.19
N LEU A 38 -3.51 20.84 17.87
CA LEU A 38 -4.84 20.24 18.07
C LEU A 38 -5.24 19.42 16.83
N TYR A 39 -5.69 18.19 17.07
CA TYR A 39 -6.19 17.30 16.02
C TYR A 39 -7.64 16.88 16.29
N PRO A 40 -8.52 16.87 15.28
CA PRO A 40 -9.85 16.29 15.41
C PRO A 40 -9.77 14.80 15.75
N GLY A 41 -10.42 14.41 16.85
CA GLY A 41 -10.53 13.03 17.28
C GLY A 41 -11.94 12.48 17.05
N LEU A 42 -12.05 11.26 16.54
CA LEU A 42 -13.30 10.53 16.38
C LEU A 42 -13.24 9.24 17.19
N THR A 43 -14.24 9.04 18.05
CA THR A 43 -14.48 7.72 18.65
C THR A 43 -15.40 6.92 17.74
N ILE A 44 -14.89 5.82 17.20
CA ILE A 44 -15.62 4.93 16.31
C ILE A 44 -16.01 3.68 17.11
N THR A 45 -17.31 3.42 17.20
CA THR A 45 -17.85 2.23 17.85
C THR A 45 -18.38 1.25 16.82
N GLY A 46 -17.91 0.00 16.86
CA GLY A 46 -18.30 -1.02 15.89
C GLY A 46 -17.75 -2.40 16.21
N ALA A 47 -17.98 -3.36 15.31
CA ALA A 47 -17.41 -4.70 15.45
C ALA A 47 -15.91 -4.69 15.15
N VAL A 48 -15.14 -5.43 15.95
CA VAL A 48 -13.69 -5.61 15.73
C VAL A 48 -13.46 -6.23 14.36
N GLY A 49 -12.51 -5.67 13.61
CA GLY A 49 -12.15 -6.13 12.28
C GLY A 49 -13.00 -5.55 11.15
N THR A 50 -14.12 -4.86 11.43
CA THR A 50 -14.86 -4.12 10.40
C THR A 50 -14.00 -2.98 9.87
N VAL A 51 -14.04 -2.78 8.56
CA VAL A 51 -13.33 -1.70 7.88
C VAL A 51 -14.27 -0.52 7.74
N TYR A 52 -13.83 0.64 8.19
CA TYR A 52 -14.52 1.91 8.00
C TYR A 52 -13.72 2.78 7.05
N SER A 53 -14.42 3.40 6.12
CA SER A 53 -13.91 4.57 5.43
C SER A 53 -14.14 5.80 6.30
N ILE A 54 -13.05 6.47 6.68
CA ILE A 54 -13.13 7.77 7.33
C ILE A 54 -13.21 8.82 6.23
N GLU A 55 -14.30 9.57 6.23
CA GLU A 55 -14.57 10.55 5.20
C GLU A 55 -14.76 11.93 5.81
N PHE A 56 -14.41 12.95 5.03
CA PHE A 56 -14.64 14.34 5.39
C PHE A 56 -15.24 15.16 4.26
N VAL A 57 -15.86 16.27 4.64
CA VAL A 57 -16.28 17.34 3.74
C VAL A 57 -16.02 18.69 4.42
N THR A 58 -15.78 19.74 3.64
CA THR A 58 -15.57 21.10 4.17
C THR A 58 -16.85 21.94 4.21
N ASP A 59 -17.87 21.49 3.48
CA ASP A 59 -19.19 22.11 3.38
C ASP A 59 -20.26 21.01 3.32
N VAL A 60 -21.04 20.88 4.40
CA VAL A 60 -22.03 19.83 4.56
C VAL A 60 -23.20 19.96 3.58
N SER A 61 -23.42 21.15 3.00
CA SER A 61 -24.46 21.36 1.98
C SER A 61 -24.17 20.58 0.68
N ARG A 62 -22.90 20.25 0.44
CA ARG A 62 -22.46 19.48 -0.72
C ARG A 62 -22.51 17.97 -0.47
N THR A 63 -23.70 17.39 -0.58
CA THR A 63 -23.97 15.97 -0.29
C THR A 63 -23.10 14.96 -1.05
N ASN A 64 -22.63 15.28 -2.26
CA ASN A 64 -21.79 14.40 -3.09
C ASN A 64 -20.28 14.74 -3.03
N ALA A 65 -19.83 15.51 -2.04
CA ALA A 65 -18.44 15.99 -1.95
C ALA A 65 -17.60 15.32 -0.86
N TRP A 66 -18.10 14.28 -0.20
CA TRP A 66 -17.35 13.51 0.79
C TRP A 66 -16.11 12.88 0.18
N ARG A 67 -14.96 13.08 0.84
CA ARG A 67 -13.67 12.55 0.44
C ARG A 67 -13.18 11.56 1.47
N CYS A 68 -12.75 10.38 1.03
CA CYS A 68 -12.10 9.40 1.89
C CYS A 68 -10.70 9.91 2.29
N LEU A 69 -10.45 10.00 3.60
CA LEU A 69 -9.12 10.22 4.17
C LEU A 69 -8.34 8.92 4.21
N GLU A 70 -8.94 7.90 4.83
CA GLU A 70 -8.31 6.59 5.00
C GLU A 70 -9.33 5.50 5.29
N PHE A 71 -8.86 4.26 5.18
CA PHE A 71 -9.58 3.09 5.64
C PHE A 71 -8.97 2.59 6.94
N VAL A 72 -9.82 2.40 7.95
CA VAL A 72 -9.44 1.91 9.26
C VAL A 72 -10.11 0.57 9.50
N ARG A 73 -9.30 -0.47 9.72
CA ARG A 73 -9.78 -1.73 10.27
C ARG A 73 -9.83 -1.59 11.79
N LEU A 74 -11.01 -1.71 12.40
CA LEU A 74 -11.15 -1.50 13.83
C LEU A 74 -10.37 -2.56 14.64
N PRO A 75 -9.41 -2.16 15.49
CA PRO A 75 -8.69 -3.09 16.36
C PRO A 75 -9.45 -3.41 17.65
N ALA A 76 -10.40 -2.56 18.03
CA ALA A 76 -11.21 -2.67 19.23
C ALA A 76 -12.63 -2.14 18.97
N THR A 77 -13.58 -2.51 19.82
CA THR A 77 -14.98 -2.10 19.67
C THR A 77 -15.18 -0.59 19.79
N ASN A 78 -14.36 0.07 20.62
CA ASN A 78 -14.28 1.53 20.71
C ASN A 78 -12.86 1.94 20.33
N TYR A 79 -12.71 2.63 19.20
CA TYR A 79 -11.42 3.04 18.68
C TYR A 79 -11.36 4.55 18.52
N LEU A 80 -10.35 5.18 19.12
CA LEU A 80 -10.08 6.61 18.96
C LEU A 80 -9.14 6.83 17.79
N TRP A 81 -9.66 7.51 16.77
CA TRP A 81 -8.93 7.90 15.56
C TRP A 81 -8.69 9.41 15.53
N PHE A 82 -7.58 9.86 14.94
CA PHE A 82 -7.24 11.29 14.83
C PHE A 82 -6.90 11.69 13.39
N ASP A 83 -7.46 12.82 12.92
CA ASP A 83 -7.07 13.42 11.64
C ASP A 83 -5.82 14.29 11.80
N ARG A 84 -4.65 13.72 11.52
CA ARG A 84 -3.38 14.45 11.55
C ARG A 84 -3.16 15.37 10.34
N SER A 85 -4.03 15.28 9.33
CA SER A 85 -3.94 16.05 8.09
C SER A 85 -4.87 17.26 8.06
N ALA A 86 -5.66 17.47 9.11
CA ALA A 86 -6.60 18.57 9.19
C ALA A 86 -5.84 19.91 9.24
N PRO A 87 -6.19 20.89 8.39
CA PRO A 87 -5.57 22.20 8.45
C PRO A 87 -5.95 22.89 9.77
N VAL A 88 -5.00 23.64 10.35
CA VAL A 88 -5.22 24.41 11.59
C VAL A 88 -6.36 25.41 11.41
N THR A 89 -6.47 26.00 10.21
CA THR A 89 -7.52 26.93 9.81
C THR A 89 -8.44 26.26 8.79
N GLY A 90 -9.57 25.73 9.24
CA GLY A 90 -10.57 25.13 8.35
C GLY A 90 -11.58 24.28 9.11
N ARG A 91 -12.79 24.19 8.56
CA ARG A 91 -13.82 23.29 9.08
C ARG A 91 -13.83 22.02 8.23
N ARG A 92 -13.67 20.88 8.88
CA ARG A 92 -13.98 19.55 8.33
C ARG A 92 -15.13 18.97 9.13
N PHE A 93 -16.11 18.43 8.43
CA PHE A 93 -17.14 17.55 8.98
C PHE A 93 -16.75 16.13 8.65
N TYR A 94 -16.97 15.20 9.57
CA TYR A 94 -16.49 13.84 9.45
C TYR A 94 -17.63 12.84 9.50
N ARG A 95 -17.42 11.68 8.88
CA ARG A 95 -18.23 10.48 9.09
C ARG A 95 -17.36 9.23 8.97
N ALA A 96 -17.75 8.19 9.70
CA ALA A 96 -17.22 6.85 9.52
C ALA A 96 -18.29 6.01 8.82
N VAL A 97 -17.98 5.51 7.62
CA VAL A 97 -18.90 4.66 6.84
C VAL A 97 -18.32 3.26 6.81
N ALA A 98 -19.09 2.26 7.26
CA ALA A 98 -18.67 0.86 7.15
C ALA A 98 -18.50 0.51 5.66
N ASP A 99 -17.31 0.05 5.28
CA ASP A 99 -17.03 -0.43 3.93
C ASP A 99 -17.19 -1.94 3.91
N VAL A 100 -18.42 -2.38 3.62
CA VAL A 100 -18.77 -3.80 3.54
C VAL A 100 -18.65 -4.21 2.08
N ARG A 101 -17.63 -5.01 1.78
CA ARG A 101 -17.43 -5.59 0.45
C ARG A 101 -17.55 -7.09 0.50
N THR A 102 -18.42 -7.63 -0.35
CA THR A 102 -18.54 -9.08 -0.53
C THR A 102 -17.31 -9.59 -1.27
N ASN A 103 -16.71 -10.69 -0.80
CA ASN A 103 -15.58 -11.39 -1.44
C ASN A 103 -14.29 -10.56 -1.65
N MET A 104 -14.14 -9.42 -0.97
CA MET A 104 -12.89 -8.65 -0.94
C MET A 104 -12.39 -8.53 0.51
N ILE A 105 -11.07 -8.55 0.69
CA ILE A 105 -10.42 -8.37 1.99
C ILE A 105 -9.59 -7.10 1.94
N PHE A 106 -9.73 -6.26 2.95
CA PHE A 106 -8.86 -5.10 3.12
C PHE A 106 -7.50 -5.53 3.66
N ILE A 107 -6.45 -5.19 2.91
CA ILE A 107 -5.06 -5.31 3.30
C ILE A 107 -4.61 -3.95 3.83
N PRO A 108 -4.34 -3.81 5.14
CA PRO A 108 -3.89 -2.54 5.70
C PRO A 108 -2.49 -2.17 5.19
N PRO A 109 -2.12 -0.87 5.20
CA PRO A 109 -0.74 -0.47 4.97
C PRO A 109 0.17 -1.12 6.02
N GLY A 110 1.41 -1.40 5.63
CA GLY A 110 2.37 -2.07 6.50
C GLY A 110 3.59 -2.57 5.73
N SER A 111 4.52 -3.17 6.47
CA SER A 111 5.73 -3.75 5.89
C SER A 111 5.73 -5.26 6.08
N PHE A 112 6.22 -5.99 5.08
CA PHE A 112 6.41 -7.43 5.13
C PHE A 112 7.72 -7.81 4.42
N LYS A 113 8.18 -9.03 4.65
CA LYS A 113 9.36 -9.58 3.98
C LYS A 113 8.91 -10.46 2.81
N MET A 114 9.28 -10.08 1.59
CA MET A 114 8.97 -10.79 0.34
C MET A 114 10.15 -11.67 -0.09
N GLY A 115 9.87 -12.86 -0.64
CA GLY A 115 10.86 -13.87 -1.03
C GLY A 115 11.10 -14.94 0.03
N SER A 116 11.76 -16.03 -0.34
CA SER A 116 12.00 -17.20 0.54
C SER A 116 13.37 -17.13 1.25
N PRO A 117 13.49 -17.63 2.50
CA PRO A 117 14.76 -17.82 3.18
C PRO A 117 15.70 -18.73 2.38
N THR A 118 17.01 -18.50 2.49
CA THR A 118 18.02 -19.28 1.74
C THR A 118 18.06 -20.76 2.07
N ASN A 119 17.45 -21.18 3.18
CA ASN A 119 17.37 -22.56 3.65
C ASN A 119 15.96 -23.17 3.55
N GLU A 120 15.03 -22.52 2.85
CA GLU A 120 13.71 -23.10 2.57
C GLU A 120 13.85 -24.28 1.59
N VAL A 121 13.20 -25.40 1.88
CA VAL A 121 13.18 -26.58 1.01
C VAL A 121 12.44 -26.23 -0.28
N ASP A 122 12.93 -26.69 -1.42
CA ASP A 122 12.39 -26.44 -2.76
C ASP A 122 12.44 -24.98 -3.25
N ARG A 123 13.17 -24.10 -2.54
CA ARG A 123 13.44 -22.73 -3.00
C ARG A 123 14.13 -22.71 -4.35
N LEU A 124 13.62 -21.89 -5.27
CA LEU A 124 14.27 -21.55 -6.54
C LEU A 124 15.23 -20.36 -6.39
N ASP A 125 16.18 -20.25 -7.34
CA ASP A 125 17.21 -19.21 -7.30
C ASP A 125 16.64 -17.78 -7.42
N ASP A 126 15.51 -17.61 -8.10
CA ASP A 126 14.85 -16.33 -8.37
C ASP A 126 13.89 -15.85 -7.26
N GLU A 127 13.70 -16.63 -6.19
CA GLU A 127 12.82 -16.25 -5.07
C GLU A 127 13.49 -15.34 -4.02
N GLY A 128 14.75 -14.95 -4.24
CA GLY A 128 15.52 -14.09 -3.34
C GLY A 128 16.22 -12.94 -4.06
N PRO A 129 16.94 -12.09 -3.30
CA PRO A 129 17.05 -12.09 -1.83
C PRO A 129 15.75 -11.64 -1.16
N GLN A 130 15.55 -12.05 0.09
CA GLN A 130 14.41 -11.57 0.85
C GLN A 130 14.45 -10.04 1.00
N THR A 131 13.37 -9.37 0.59
CA THR A 131 13.30 -7.91 0.51
C THR A 131 12.18 -7.39 1.40
N VAL A 132 12.44 -6.33 2.17
CA VAL A 132 11.38 -5.65 2.95
C VAL A 132 10.58 -4.76 2.01
N VAL A 133 9.31 -5.09 1.82
CA VAL A 133 8.36 -4.31 1.01
C VAL A 133 7.44 -3.55 1.95
N THR A 134 7.25 -2.25 1.69
CA THR A 134 6.36 -1.39 2.46
C THR A 134 5.19 -0.91 1.59
N LEU A 135 3.99 -1.33 1.97
CA LEU A 135 2.73 -0.84 1.42
C LEU A 135 2.33 0.44 2.15
N THR A 136 2.51 1.58 1.48
CA THR A 136 2.21 2.91 2.07
C THR A 136 0.71 3.21 2.15
N LYS A 137 -0.11 2.45 1.42
CA LYS A 137 -1.56 2.59 1.39
C LYS A 137 -2.20 1.21 1.49
N GLY A 138 -3.29 1.13 2.25
CA GLY A 138 -4.13 -0.07 2.25
C GLY A 138 -4.93 -0.19 0.96
N PHE A 139 -5.26 -1.42 0.59
CA PHE A 139 -6.05 -1.72 -0.60
C PHE A 139 -6.90 -2.97 -0.38
N TYR A 140 -7.91 -3.17 -1.22
CA TYR A 140 -8.70 -4.39 -1.20
C TYR A 140 -8.15 -5.41 -2.19
N MET A 141 -8.09 -6.68 -1.79
CA MET A 141 -7.76 -7.81 -2.64
C MET A 141 -8.92 -8.80 -2.66
N ALA A 142 -9.18 -9.43 -3.82
CA ALA A 142 -10.17 -10.49 -3.91
C ALA A 142 -9.81 -11.64 -2.95
N LYS A 143 -10.79 -12.14 -2.21
CA LYS A 143 -10.63 -13.26 -1.27
C LYS A 143 -10.31 -14.57 -1.98
N TYR A 144 -10.84 -14.73 -3.19
CA TYR A 144 -10.71 -15.92 -4.02
C TYR A 144 -10.22 -15.55 -5.41
N LYS A 145 -9.77 -16.56 -6.17
CA LYS A 145 -9.55 -16.42 -7.60
C LYS A 145 -10.88 -16.07 -8.28
N VAL A 146 -10.82 -15.30 -9.36
CA VAL A 146 -12.01 -14.96 -10.17
C VAL A 146 -12.62 -16.25 -10.70
N THR A 147 -13.92 -16.44 -10.48
CA THR A 147 -14.62 -17.65 -10.93
C THR A 147 -15.01 -17.55 -12.40
N GLN A 148 -15.36 -18.70 -13.01
CA GLN A 148 -15.90 -18.73 -14.37
C GLN A 148 -17.19 -17.92 -14.47
N THR A 149 -18.09 -17.99 -13.48
CA THR A 149 -19.30 -17.15 -13.41
C THR A 149 -18.95 -15.66 -13.38
N ASP A 150 -18.04 -15.24 -12.50
CA ASP A 150 -17.67 -13.82 -12.37
C ASP A 150 -17.06 -13.29 -13.68
N TYR A 151 -16.18 -14.09 -14.29
CA TYR A 151 -15.54 -13.74 -15.55
C TYR A 151 -16.57 -13.59 -16.67
N GLN A 152 -17.44 -14.59 -16.86
CA GLN A 152 -18.48 -14.56 -17.88
C GLN A 152 -19.43 -13.38 -17.69
N TRP A 153 -19.80 -13.07 -16.46
CA TRP A 153 -20.67 -11.94 -16.18
C TRP A 153 -20.06 -10.63 -16.69
N VAL A 154 -18.75 -10.42 -16.47
CA VAL A 154 -18.02 -9.20 -16.87
C VAL A 154 -17.68 -9.16 -18.37
N THR A 155 -17.19 -10.26 -18.94
CA THR A 155 -16.62 -10.28 -20.30
C THR A 155 -17.58 -10.84 -21.36
N GLY A 156 -18.60 -11.58 -20.93
CA GLY A 156 -19.55 -12.27 -21.81
C GLY A 156 -19.05 -13.62 -22.33
N SER A 157 -17.85 -14.07 -21.96
CA SER A 157 -17.27 -15.33 -22.43
C SER A 157 -16.60 -16.13 -21.30
N THR A 158 -16.28 -17.39 -21.57
CA THR A 158 -15.56 -18.26 -20.63
C THR A 158 -14.57 -19.11 -21.40
N PRO A 159 -13.26 -18.78 -21.36
CA PRO A 159 -12.24 -19.52 -22.12
C PRO A 159 -11.82 -20.84 -21.48
N SER A 160 -12.41 -21.19 -20.33
CA SER A 160 -12.00 -22.33 -19.52
C SER A 160 -12.25 -23.67 -20.19
N VAL A 161 -11.22 -24.52 -20.19
CA VAL A 161 -11.23 -25.92 -20.60
C VAL A 161 -11.94 -26.78 -19.56
N PHE A 162 -11.77 -26.49 -18.27
CA PHE A 162 -12.44 -27.22 -17.20
C PHE A 162 -13.90 -26.76 -17.06
N THR A 163 -14.84 -27.53 -17.60
CA THR A 163 -16.27 -27.20 -17.63
C THR A 163 -17.08 -27.94 -16.55
N GLY A 164 -18.37 -27.60 -16.44
CA GLY A 164 -19.36 -28.30 -15.61
C GLY A 164 -19.64 -27.69 -14.22
N ASP A 165 -18.70 -26.90 -13.70
CA ASP A 165 -18.85 -26.20 -12.41
C ASP A 165 -18.29 -24.78 -12.53
N PHE A 166 -19.20 -23.81 -12.62
CA PHE A 166 -18.85 -22.41 -12.83
C PHE A 166 -18.31 -21.70 -11.58
N SER A 167 -18.34 -22.34 -10.41
CA SER A 167 -17.71 -21.82 -9.19
C SER A 167 -16.18 -21.98 -9.20
N ARG A 168 -15.64 -22.72 -10.17
CA ARG A 168 -14.20 -22.90 -10.35
C ARG A 168 -13.53 -21.60 -10.79
N PRO A 169 -12.23 -21.44 -10.51
CA PRO A 169 -11.44 -20.37 -11.10
C PRO A 169 -11.52 -20.39 -12.63
N VAL A 170 -11.63 -19.21 -13.24
CA VAL A 170 -11.43 -19.09 -14.67
C VAL A 170 -9.96 -19.37 -15.01
N GLU A 171 -9.72 -20.15 -16.06
CA GLU A 171 -8.40 -20.45 -16.61
C GLU A 171 -8.39 -20.32 -18.13
N THR A 172 -7.20 -20.44 -18.73
CA THR A 172 -6.91 -20.10 -20.14
C THR A 172 -7.17 -18.62 -20.43
N VAL A 173 -6.75 -17.76 -19.50
CA VAL A 173 -6.87 -16.30 -19.56
C VAL A 173 -5.47 -15.71 -19.68
N SER A 174 -5.23 -14.92 -20.73
CA SER A 174 -3.96 -14.19 -20.89
C SER A 174 -3.85 -13.02 -19.90
N TRP A 175 -2.67 -12.43 -19.78
CA TRP A 175 -2.49 -11.23 -18.94
C TRP A 175 -3.33 -10.06 -19.46
N GLU A 176 -3.42 -9.92 -20.78
CA GLU A 176 -4.23 -8.92 -21.48
C GLU A 176 -5.72 -9.10 -21.18
N ASP A 177 -6.20 -10.34 -21.24
CA ASP A 177 -7.59 -10.68 -20.92
C ASP A 177 -7.92 -10.36 -19.45
N ALA A 178 -7.02 -10.70 -18.53
CA ALA A 178 -7.19 -10.42 -17.11
C ALA A 178 -7.21 -8.90 -16.82
N THR A 179 -6.35 -8.14 -17.52
CA THR A 179 -6.34 -6.67 -17.44
C THR A 179 -7.62 -6.07 -18.02
N ASN A 180 -8.12 -6.60 -19.15
CA ASN A 180 -9.38 -6.18 -19.74
C ASN A 180 -10.58 -6.48 -18.82
N TYR A 181 -10.60 -7.65 -18.17
CA TYR A 181 -11.59 -7.98 -17.13
C TYR A 181 -11.60 -6.93 -16.02
N CYS A 182 -10.44 -6.55 -15.48
CA CYS A 182 -10.34 -5.51 -14.45
C CYS A 182 -10.88 -4.15 -14.92
N ALA A 183 -10.59 -3.76 -16.17
CA ALA A 183 -11.07 -2.51 -16.75
C ALA A 183 -12.60 -2.50 -16.90
N LEU A 184 -13.18 -3.57 -17.45
CA LEU A 184 -14.62 -3.73 -17.63
C LEU A 184 -15.35 -3.77 -16.27
N LEU A 185 -14.83 -4.51 -15.30
CA LEU A 185 -15.40 -4.56 -13.95
C LEU A 185 -15.38 -3.16 -13.30
N THR A 186 -14.27 -2.44 -13.43
CA THR A 186 -14.16 -1.05 -12.94
C THR A 186 -15.22 -0.14 -13.56
N GLN A 187 -15.42 -0.23 -14.89
CA GLN A 187 -16.42 0.58 -15.57
C GLN A 187 -17.84 0.26 -15.08
N ARG A 188 -18.18 -1.03 -14.99
CA ARG A 188 -19.50 -1.50 -14.55
C ARG A 188 -19.81 -1.07 -13.12
N GLU A 189 -18.89 -1.31 -12.19
CA GLU A 189 -19.13 -1.00 -10.78
C GLU A 189 -19.13 0.51 -10.49
N ARG A 190 -18.35 1.30 -11.23
CA ARG A 190 -18.46 2.77 -11.17
C ARG A 190 -19.81 3.25 -11.71
N ALA A 191 -20.29 2.70 -12.81
CA ALA A 191 -21.60 3.03 -13.37
C ALA A 191 -22.74 2.68 -12.40
N ALA A 192 -22.61 1.54 -11.71
CA ALA A 192 -23.52 1.11 -10.65
C ALA A 192 -23.32 1.84 -9.30
N ARG A 193 -22.32 2.72 -9.19
CA ARG A 193 -21.92 3.43 -7.96
C ARG A 193 -21.59 2.49 -6.78
N LEU A 194 -21.12 1.27 -7.08
CA LEU A 194 -20.67 0.29 -6.07
C LEU A 194 -19.25 0.59 -5.58
N ILE A 195 -18.42 1.21 -6.42
CA ILE A 195 -17.10 1.71 -6.04
C ILE A 195 -16.98 3.20 -6.32
N ARG A 196 -16.04 3.85 -5.62
CA ARG A 196 -15.76 5.27 -5.81
C ARG A 196 -15.17 5.54 -7.19
N THR A 197 -15.38 6.76 -7.68
CA THR A 197 -14.86 7.22 -8.99
C THR A 197 -13.34 7.17 -9.11
N ASN A 198 -12.61 7.24 -8.00
CA ASN A 198 -11.15 7.13 -7.93
C ASN A 198 -10.64 5.72 -7.61
N SER A 199 -11.54 4.73 -7.44
CA SER A 199 -11.16 3.33 -7.20
C SER A 199 -11.12 2.55 -8.52
N VAL A 200 -10.18 1.61 -8.64
CA VAL A 200 -10.01 0.74 -9.81
C VAL A 200 -9.76 -0.69 -9.36
N TYR A 201 -10.25 -1.65 -10.14
CA TYR A 201 -9.74 -3.01 -10.13
C TYR A 201 -8.50 -3.10 -11.01
N ARG A 202 -7.50 -3.85 -10.56
CA ARG A 202 -6.27 -4.13 -11.29
C ARG A 202 -5.68 -5.45 -10.81
N LEU A 203 -4.74 -5.99 -11.57
CA LEU A 203 -3.98 -7.14 -11.13
C LEU A 203 -3.09 -6.80 -9.91
N PRO A 204 -2.89 -7.77 -9.00
CA PRO A 204 -1.87 -7.67 -7.96
C PRO A 204 -0.47 -7.46 -8.57
N THR A 205 0.41 -6.83 -7.79
CA THR A 205 1.80 -6.52 -8.14
C THR A 205 2.70 -6.95 -7.01
#